data_AF-A0A2H4GVG2-F1
#
_entry.id   AF-A0A2H4GVG2-F1
#
_cell.length_a   1.000
_cell.length_b   1.000
_cell.length_c   1.000
_cell.angle_alpha   90.00
_cell.angle_beta   90.00
_cell.angle_gamma   90.00
#
_symmetry.space_group_name_H-M   'P 1'
#
loop_
_entity.id
_entity.type
_entity.pdbx_description
1 polymer ?
#
loop_
_entity_poly.entity_id
_entity_poly.type
_entity_poly.pdbx_seq_one_letter_code
_entity_poly.pdbx_strand_id
1 'polypeptide(L)'
;AINASTIQKLAAKKVEVLSLDAIARITRAQSMDVLSSQATVAGYKAVLLAASHLARFFPMLTTAAGTITPASVLIIGAGVAGLQAIASSRRLGAVVDVFDTRPEVKEQVHSLGAKFVEVEGASHSAAAGGYAVEQTEEYKKRQQEAIDRYAQKADVIITTALIPGKKAPLLITKK
;
A
#
# COMPACT_ATOMS: atom_id res chain seq x y z
N ALA A 1 24.03 -6.48 5.55
CA ALA A 1 23.00 -6.23 6.59
C ALA A 1 22.84 -4.73 6.79
N ILE A 2 21.60 -4.24 6.90
CA ILE A 2 21.26 -2.80 6.89
C ILE A 2 21.86 -2.02 8.08
N ASN A 3 22.34 -2.69 9.14
CA ASN A 3 22.95 -2.06 10.33
C ASN A 3 24.17 -2.83 10.89
N ALA A 4 25.08 -3.29 10.01
CA ALA A 4 26.19 -4.16 10.41
C ALA A 4 27.06 -3.60 11.55
N SER A 5 27.36 -2.30 11.54
CA SER A 5 28.18 -1.66 12.59
C SER A 5 27.50 -1.67 13.95
N THR A 6 26.18 -1.43 14.02
CA THR A 6 25.40 -1.50 15.27
C THR A 6 25.38 -2.92 15.81
N ILE A 7 25.16 -3.91 14.95
CA ILE A 7 25.17 -5.32 15.33
C ILE A 7 26.53 -5.73 15.91
N GLN A 8 27.63 -5.31 15.28
CA GLN A 8 28.99 -5.56 15.78
C GLN A 8 29.23 -4.95 17.17
N LYS A 9 28.76 -3.72 17.40
CA LYS A 9 28.85 -3.05 18.72
C LYS A 9 28.05 -3.79 19.80
N LEU A 10 26.88 -4.32 19.48
CA LEU A 10 26.06 -5.10 20.41
C LEU A 10 26.71 -6.46 20.70
N ALA A 11 27.23 -7.14 19.68
CA ALA A 11 27.97 -8.40 19.84
C ALA A 11 29.20 -8.24 20.74
N ALA A 12 29.96 -7.15 20.60
CA ALA A 12 31.12 -6.85 21.46
C ALA A 12 30.73 -6.67 22.94
N LYS A 13 29.49 -6.28 23.24
CA LYS A 13 28.96 -6.15 24.59
C LYS A 13 28.41 -7.46 25.17
N LYS A 14 28.41 -8.56 24.41
CA LYS A 14 27.89 -9.88 24.82
C LYS A 14 26.44 -9.83 25.35
N VAL A 15 25.59 -9.03 24.72
CA VAL A 15 24.17 -8.94 25.05
C VAL A 15 23.33 -9.78 24.10
N GLU A 16 22.22 -10.31 24.60
CA GLU A 16 21.18 -10.93 23.77
C GLU A 16 20.24 -9.85 23.22
N VAL A 17 19.92 -9.94 21.92
CA VAL A 17 19.08 -8.96 21.23
C VAL A 17 18.03 -9.71 20.42
N LEU A 18 16.78 -9.31 20.59
CA LEU A 18 15.65 -9.80 19.82
C LEU A 18 15.24 -8.73 18.81
N SER A 19 15.27 -9.08 17.52
CA SER A 19 14.85 -8.20 16.43
C SER A 19 13.36 -8.41 16.17
N LEU A 20 12.56 -7.37 16.42
CA LEU A 20 11.11 -7.40 16.21
C LEU A 20 10.74 -7.36 14.71
N ASP A 21 11.63 -6.83 13.87
CA ASP A 21 11.49 -6.82 12.42
C ASP A 21 11.82 -8.18 11.76
N ALA A 22 12.54 -9.06 12.47
CA ALA A 22 12.88 -10.42 12.01
C ALA A 22 11.86 -11.49 12.44
N ILE A 23 10.73 -11.11 13.05
CA ILE A 23 9.68 -12.05 13.43
C ILE A 23 9.13 -12.76 12.18
N ALA A 24 9.11 -14.09 12.21
CA ALA A 24 8.63 -14.91 11.09
C ALA A 24 7.14 -14.66 10.84
N ARG A 25 6.77 -14.42 9.57
CA ARG A 25 5.37 -14.21 9.16
C ARG A 25 4.63 -15.54 9.00
N ILE A 26 4.39 -16.21 10.14
CA ILE A 26 3.66 -17.47 10.25
C ILE A 26 2.49 -17.33 11.21
N THR A 27 1.46 -18.17 11.08
CA THR A 27 0.21 -18.08 11.85
C THR A 27 0.43 -17.93 13.35
N ARG A 28 1.32 -18.73 13.95
CA ARG A 28 1.59 -18.70 15.41
C ARG A 28 2.23 -17.40 15.91
N ALA A 29 2.81 -16.60 15.02
CA ALA A 29 3.56 -15.40 15.36
C ALA A 29 2.87 -14.10 14.92
N GLN A 30 1.66 -14.19 14.34
CA GLN A 30 0.91 -13.02 13.84
C GLN A 30 0.64 -11.98 14.93
N SER A 31 0.36 -12.40 16.17
CA SER A 31 0.14 -11.50 17.30
C SER A 31 1.39 -10.72 17.73
N MET A 32 2.57 -11.15 17.28
CA MET A 32 3.86 -10.52 17.57
C MET A 32 4.37 -9.67 16.38
N ASP A 33 3.68 -9.67 15.23
CA ASP A 33 4.13 -8.96 14.03
C ASP A 33 3.97 -7.44 14.18
N VAL A 34 5.06 -6.82 14.66
CA VAL A 34 5.16 -5.37 14.84
C VAL A 34 5.08 -4.63 13.51
N LEU A 35 5.61 -5.19 12.42
CA LEU A 35 5.58 -4.54 11.11
C LEU A 35 4.15 -4.39 10.60
N SER A 36 3.32 -5.44 10.77
CA SER A 36 1.90 -5.39 10.42
C SER A 36 1.13 -4.39 11.30
N SER A 37 1.44 -4.32 12.60
CA SER A 37 0.87 -3.31 13.50
C SER A 37 1.19 -1.88 13.04
N GLN A 38 2.47 -1.58 12.78
CA GLN A 38 2.88 -0.25 12.32
C GLN A 38 2.32 0.08 10.93
N ALA A 39 2.27 -0.90 10.02
CA ALA A 39 1.68 -0.73 8.69
C ALA A 39 0.19 -0.37 8.77
N THR A 40 -0.55 -0.97 9.70
CA THR A 40 -1.97 -0.64 9.95
C THR A 40 -2.10 0.82 10.39
N VAL A 41 -1.32 1.24 11.39
CA VAL A 41 -1.34 2.64 11.86
C VAL A 41 -0.97 3.61 10.73
N ALA A 42 0.05 3.29 9.94
CA ALA A 42 0.50 4.11 8.82
C ALA A 42 -0.59 4.26 7.74
N GLY A 43 -1.25 3.17 7.36
CA GLY A 43 -2.33 3.19 6.36
C GLY A 43 -3.52 4.04 6.79
N TYR A 44 -3.95 3.90 8.06
CA TYR A 44 -5.00 4.74 8.63
C TYR A 44 -4.60 6.21 8.68
N LYS A 45 -3.41 6.50 9.21
CA LYS A 45 -2.94 7.88 9.38
C LYS A 45 -2.71 8.59 8.04
N ALA A 46 -2.25 7.88 7.00
CA ALA A 46 -2.10 8.42 5.66
C ALA A 46 -3.42 8.97 5.11
N VAL A 47 -4.53 8.25 5.32
CA VAL A 47 -5.86 8.69 4.88
C VAL A 47 -6.32 9.93 5.67
N LEU A 48 -6.13 9.95 6.99
CA LEU A 48 -6.48 11.14 7.78
C LEU A 48 -5.68 12.37 7.37
N LEU A 49 -4.38 12.21 7.09
CA LEU A 49 -3.54 13.29 6.61
C LEU A 49 -4.04 13.78 5.25
N ALA A 50 -4.35 12.87 4.31
CA ALA A 50 -4.92 13.23 3.02
C ALA A 50 -6.23 14.00 3.18
N ALA A 51 -7.17 13.51 3.99
CA ALA A 51 -8.44 14.18 4.24
C ALA A 51 -8.30 15.56 4.91
N SER A 52 -7.27 15.74 5.75
CA SER A 52 -7.02 17.03 6.40
C SER A 52 -6.40 18.08 5.47
N HIS A 53 -5.72 17.66 4.41
CA HIS A 53 -5.03 18.56 3.48
C HIS A 53 -5.80 18.75 2.15
N LEU A 54 -6.71 17.84 1.82
CA LEU A 54 -7.49 17.92 0.60
C LEU A 54 -8.56 19.02 0.71
N ALA A 55 -8.63 19.90 -0.28
CA ALA A 55 -9.64 20.96 -0.37
C ALA A 55 -11.02 20.46 -0.86
N ARG A 56 -11.30 19.16 -0.73
CA ARG A 56 -12.53 18.49 -1.16
C ARG A 56 -12.96 17.48 -0.10
N PHE A 57 -14.27 17.32 0.05
CA PHE A 57 -14.84 16.29 0.91
C PHE A 57 -14.59 14.90 0.33
N PHE A 58 -14.25 13.94 1.19
CA PHE A 58 -14.18 12.52 0.82
C PHE A 58 -15.55 11.95 0.41
N PRO A 59 -16.64 12.14 1.19
CA PRO A 59 -17.94 11.59 0.83
C PRO A 59 -18.65 12.42 -0.24
N MET A 60 -19.60 11.77 -0.92
CA MET A 60 -20.63 12.50 -1.67
C MET A 60 -21.55 13.21 -0.69
N LEU A 61 -21.82 14.48 -0.94
CA LEU A 61 -22.75 15.27 -0.13
C LEU A 61 -23.82 15.90 -1.04
N THR A 62 -25.08 15.60 -0.76
CA THR A 62 -26.22 16.29 -1.38
C THR A 62 -26.74 17.32 -0.39
N THR A 63 -26.59 18.60 -0.72
CA THR A 63 -26.95 19.72 0.15
C THR A 63 -27.93 20.67 -0.55
N ALA A 64 -28.46 21.65 0.18
CA ALA A 64 -29.29 22.70 -0.42
C ALA A 64 -28.55 23.52 -1.50
N ALA A 65 -27.22 23.60 -1.42
CA ALA A 65 -26.38 24.31 -2.39
C ALA A 65 -26.02 23.46 -3.62
N GLY A 66 -26.46 22.19 -3.67
CA GLY A 66 -26.16 21.24 -4.74
C GLY A 66 -25.38 20.03 -4.26
N THR A 67 -24.91 19.25 -5.23
CA THR A 67 -24.22 17.97 -5.01
C THR A 67 -22.70 18.14 -5.13
N ILE A 68 -21.98 17.72 -4.09
CA ILE A 68 -20.52 17.61 -4.09
C ILE A 68 -20.17 16.15 -4.37
N THR A 69 -19.41 15.92 -5.44
CA THR A 69 -18.92 14.58 -5.80
C THR A 69 -17.87 14.09 -4.80
N PRO A 70 -17.82 12.78 -4.52
CA PRO A 70 -16.85 12.21 -3.58
C PRO A 70 -15.42 12.36 -4.12
N ALA A 71 -14.45 12.38 -3.21
CA ALA A 71 -13.04 12.33 -3.59
C ALA A 71 -12.70 10.97 -4.23
N SER A 72 -11.80 10.99 -5.22
CA SER A 72 -11.18 9.81 -5.80
C SER A 72 -9.82 9.53 -5.15
N VAL A 73 -9.61 8.30 -4.68
CA VAL A 73 -8.37 7.87 -4.02
C VAL A 73 -7.77 6.70 -4.80
N LEU A 74 -6.53 6.86 -5.27
CA LEU A 74 -5.73 5.79 -5.86
C LEU A 74 -4.77 5.22 -4.80
N ILE A 75 -4.84 3.91 -4.56
CA ILE A 75 -3.94 3.21 -3.63
C ILE A 75 -3.04 2.27 -4.43
N ILE A 76 -1.73 2.46 -4.32
CA ILE A 76 -0.72 1.66 -5.04
C ILE A 76 -0.04 0.72 -4.04
N GLY A 77 -0.42 -0.55 -4.07
CA GLY A 77 -0.08 -1.59 -3.13
C GLY A 77 -1.24 -1.91 -2.18
N ALA A 78 -1.58 -3.20 -2.08
CA ALA A 78 -2.59 -3.77 -1.19
C ALA A 78 -1.94 -4.74 -0.18
N GLY A 79 -0.84 -4.30 0.44
CA GLY A 79 -0.33 -4.89 1.68
C GLY A 79 -1.15 -4.43 2.89
N VAL A 80 -0.70 -4.72 4.11
CA VAL A 80 -1.41 -4.34 5.35
C VAL A 80 -1.74 -2.83 5.40
N ALA A 81 -0.77 -1.97 5.08
CA ALA A 81 -0.99 -0.52 5.03
C ALA A 81 -1.99 -0.11 3.94
N GLY A 82 -1.89 -0.72 2.76
CA GLY A 82 -2.80 -0.47 1.63
C GLY A 82 -4.23 -0.87 1.94
N LEU A 83 -4.45 -2.08 2.46
CA LEU A 83 -5.77 -2.57 2.88
C LEU A 83 -6.39 -1.68 3.96
N GLN A 84 -5.60 -1.24 4.93
CA GLN A 84 -6.10 -0.31 5.95
C GLN A 84 -6.43 1.08 5.37
N ALA A 85 -5.63 1.56 4.41
CA ALA A 85 -5.93 2.80 3.69
C ALA A 85 -7.21 2.69 2.84
N ILE A 86 -7.47 1.53 2.21
CA ILE A 86 -8.71 1.26 1.48
C ILE A 86 -9.88 1.35 2.46
N ALA A 87 -9.84 0.57 3.54
CA ALA A 87 -10.93 0.53 4.52
C ALA A 87 -11.24 1.91 5.10
N SER A 88 -10.20 2.70 5.42
CA SER A 88 -10.35 4.04 5.98
C SER A 88 -10.91 5.03 4.96
N SER A 89 -10.43 4.99 3.71
CA SER A 89 -10.92 5.88 2.64
C SER A 89 -12.39 5.60 2.31
N ARG A 90 -12.77 4.31 2.26
CA ARG A 90 -14.15 3.88 2.03
C ARG A 90 -15.08 4.27 3.18
N ARG A 91 -14.63 4.17 4.44
CA ARG A 91 -15.39 4.66 5.61
C ARG A 91 -15.62 6.16 5.58
N LEU A 92 -14.68 6.93 5.01
CA LEU A 92 -14.86 8.36 4.77
C LEU A 92 -15.72 8.68 3.53
N GLY A 93 -16.16 7.67 2.77
CA GLY A 93 -17.08 7.84 1.63
C GLY A 93 -16.40 8.11 0.28
N ALA A 94 -15.08 8.00 0.18
CA ALA A 94 -14.37 8.17 -1.08
C ALA A 94 -14.58 7.00 -2.04
N VAL A 95 -14.41 7.27 -3.34
CA VAL A 95 -14.26 6.23 -4.37
C VAL A 95 -12.80 5.81 -4.40
N VAL A 96 -12.54 4.50 -4.36
CA VAL A 96 -11.18 3.97 -4.22
C VAL A 96 -10.86 3.03 -5.37
N ASP A 97 -9.79 3.35 -6.10
CA ASP A 97 -9.14 2.50 -7.09
C ASP A 97 -7.82 1.98 -6.51
N VAL A 98 -7.50 0.71 -6.74
CA VAL A 98 -6.36 0.05 -6.12
C VAL A 98 -5.57 -0.72 -7.17
N PHE A 99 -4.26 -0.50 -7.18
CA PHE A 99 -3.34 -1.30 -7.99
C PHE A 99 -2.45 -2.14 -7.09
N ASP A 100 -2.36 -3.45 -7.33
CA ASP A 100 -1.32 -4.33 -6.79
C ASP A 100 -0.90 -5.31 -7.90
N THR A 101 0.36 -5.73 -7.89
CA THR A 101 0.84 -6.73 -8.85
C THR A 101 0.33 -8.13 -8.54
N ARG A 102 -0.17 -8.38 -7.32
CA ARG A 102 -0.61 -9.71 -6.86
C ARG A 102 -2.10 -9.91 -7.15
N PRO A 103 -2.52 -10.99 -7.83
CA PRO A 103 -3.93 -11.27 -8.08
C PRO A 103 -4.67 -11.72 -6.82
N GLU A 104 -3.99 -12.36 -5.86
CA GLU A 104 -4.62 -12.92 -4.66
C GLU A 104 -5.21 -11.85 -3.72
N VAL A 105 -4.77 -10.60 -3.82
CA VAL A 105 -5.33 -9.49 -3.02
C VAL A 105 -6.57 -8.86 -3.66
N LYS A 106 -6.92 -9.24 -4.90
CA LYS A 106 -8.08 -8.69 -5.61
C LYS A 106 -9.39 -8.90 -4.84
N GLU A 107 -9.62 -10.09 -4.31
CA GLU A 107 -10.82 -10.38 -3.50
C GLU A 107 -10.84 -9.56 -2.21
N GLN A 108 -9.68 -9.34 -1.57
CA GLN A 108 -9.57 -8.49 -0.38
C GLN A 108 -9.93 -7.04 -0.71
N VAL A 109 -9.44 -6.51 -1.83
CA VAL A 109 -9.78 -5.17 -2.32
C VAL A 109 -11.27 -5.04 -2.58
N HIS A 110 -11.88 -6.01 -3.24
CA HIS A 110 -13.32 -6.00 -3.54
C HIS A 110 -14.19 -6.12 -2.28
N SER A 111 -13.81 -6.96 -1.31
CA SER A 111 -14.55 -7.09 -0.05
C SER A 111 -14.56 -5.80 0.78
N LEU A 112 -13.55 -4.94 0.60
CA LEU A 112 -13.50 -3.59 1.18
C LEU A 112 -14.26 -2.54 0.34
N GLY A 113 -14.85 -2.94 -0.79
CA GLY A 113 -15.66 -2.08 -1.65
C GLY A 113 -14.87 -1.15 -2.58
N ALA A 114 -13.60 -1.48 -2.85
CA ALA A 114 -12.76 -0.76 -3.80
C ALA A 114 -12.67 -1.48 -5.16
N LYS A 115 -12.24 -0.75 -6.19
CA LYS A 115 -12.04 -1.28 -7.54
C LYS A 115 -10.58 -1.66 -7.73
N PHE A 116 -10.34 -2.84 -8.29
CA PHE A 116 -9.00 -3.31 -8.60
C PHE A 116 -8.62 -2.91 -10.03
N VAL A 117 -7.46 -2.26 -10.18
CA VAL A 117 -6.89 -1.85 -11.46
C VAL A 117 -6.12 -3.02 -12.04
N GLU A 118 -6.69 -3.65 -13.07
CA GLU A 118 -6.07 -4.79 -13.74
C GLU A 118 -5.05 -4.36 -14.77
N VAL A 119 -3.88 -5.00 -14.73
CA VAL A 119 -2.85 -4.91 -15.76
C VAL A 119 -2.45 -6.35 -16.09
N GLU A 120 -2.69 -6.76 -17.33
CA GLU A 120 -2.42 -8.13 -17.78
C GLU A 120 -0.92 -8.44 -17.84
N GLY A 121 -0.57 -9.71 -17.67
CA GLY A 121 0.80 -10.21 -17.90
C GLY A 121 1.77 -10.03 -16.73
N ALA A 122 1.26 -9.86 -15.51
CA ALA A 122 2.08 -9.85 -14.31
C ALA A 122 2.67 -11.24 -14.05
N SER A 123 3.94 -11.30 -13.67
CA SER A 123 4.61 -12.52 -13.19
C SER A 123 4.40 -12.68 -11.68
N HIS A 124 4.14 -13.91 -11.23
CA HIS A 124 3.94 -14.26 -9.82
C HIS A 124 4.85 -15.42 -9.41
N SER A 125 5.23 -15.45 -8.14
CA SER A 125 5.97 -16.57 -7.57
C SER A 125 5.41 -16.95 -6.21
N ALA A 126 4.91 -18.18 -6.07
CA ALA A 126 4.48 -18.73 -4.79
C ALA A 126 5.61 -18.77 -3.75
N ALA A 127 6.87 -18.88 -4.21
CA ALA A 127 8.06 -18.85 -3.35
C ALA A 127 8.34 -17.47 -2.74
N ALA A 128 7.71 -16.41 -3.24
CA ALA A 128 7.90 -15.05 -2.72
C ALA A 128 7.07 -14.76 -1.46
N GLY A 129 6.33 -15.72 -0.90
CA GLY A 129 5.65 -15.57 0.40
C GLY A 129 4.64 -14.41 0.44
N GLY A 130 3.98 -14.12 -0.69
CA GLY A 130 3.04 -13.01 -0.82
C GLY A 130 3.69 -11.65 -1.11
N TYR A 131 4.97 -11.57 -1.45
CA TYR A 131 5.60 -10.35 -1.96
C TYR A 131 5.59 -10.28 -3.49
N ALA A 132 5.60 -9.06 -4.03
CA ALA A 132 5.75 -8.81 -5.46
C ALA A 132 7.15 -9.23 -5.96
N VAL A 133 7.21 -9.82 -7.16
CA VAL A 133 8.45 -10.15 -7.86
C VAL A 133 8.77 -9.15 -8.96
N GLU A 134 10.01 -9.16 -9.43
CA GLU A 134 10.44 -8.32 -10.55
C GLU A 134 9.70 -8.70 -11.84
N GLN A 135 9.31 -7.69 -12.61
CA GLN A 135 8.44 -7.81 -13.76
C GLN A 135 9.20 -7.53 -15.07
N THR A 136 8.66 -7.97 -16.20
CA THR A 136 9.21 -7.68 -17.53
C THR A 136 9.09 -6.18 -17.86
N GLU A 137 9.96 -5.68 -18.73
CA GLU A 137 9.91 -4.26 -19.16
C GLU A 137 8.60 -3.90 -19.86
N GLU A 138 8.05 -4.82 -20.66
CA GLU A 138 6.74 -4.65 -21.30
C GLU A 138 5.61 -4.53 -20.27
N TYR A 139 5.63 -5.34 -19.21
CA TYR A 139 4.67 -5.23 -18.12
C TYR A 139 4.85 -3.90 -17.38
N LYS A 140 6.10 -3.51 -17.04
CA LYS A 140 6.38 -2.23 -16.38
C LYS A 140 5.84 -1.03 -17.17
N LYS A 141 5.93 -1.07 -18.50
CA LYS A 141 5.36 -0.04 -19.38
C LYS A 141 3.83 0.01 -19.27
N ARG A 142 3.15 -1.13 -19.44
CA ARG A 142 1.68 -1.22 -19.31
C ARG A 142 1.19 -0.83 -17.91
N GLN A 143 1.95 -1.23 -16.88
CA GLN A 143 1.74 -0.84 -15.49
C GLN A 143 1.81 0.67 -15.33
N GLN A 144 2.87 1.30 -15.86
CA GLN A 144 3.03 2.75 -15.77
C GLN A 144 1.90 3.49 -16.48
N GLU A 145 1.50 3.05 -17.68
CA GLU A 145 0.39 3.63 -18.45
C GLU A 145 -0.94 3.53 -17.71
N ALA A 146 -1.21 2.39 -17.07
CA ALA A 146 -2.41 2.20 -16.26
C ALA A 146 -2.37 3.11 -15.02
N ILE A 147 -1.27 3.09 -14.26
CA ILE A 147 -1.12 3.92 -13.06
C ILE A 147 -1.28 5.41 -13.41
N ASP A 148 -0.63 5.88 -14.47
CA ASP A 148 -0.72 7.28 -14.92
C ASP A 148 -2.18 7.69 -15.23
N ARG A 149 -2.93 6.81 -15.90
CA ARG A 149 -4.34 7.05 -16.26
C ARG A 149 -5.25 7.23 -15.04
N TYR A 150 -5.04 6.43 -13.98
CA TYR A 150 -5.81 6.55 -12.74
C TYR A 150 -5.28 7.70 -11.87
N ALA A 151 -3.97 7.92 -11.84
CA ALA A 151 -3.34 9.01 -11.10
C ALA A 151 -3.84 10.38 -11.57
N GLN A 152 -4.02 10.58 -12.88
CA GLN A 152 -4.58 11.83 -13.43
C GLN A 152 -6.00 12.14 -12.96
N LYS A 153 -6.76 11.12 -12.54
CA LYS A 153 -8.15 11.25 -12.09
C LYS A 153 -8.29 11.24 -10.57
N ALA A 154 -7.20 10.95 -9.86
CA ALA A 154 -7.18 10.80 -8.42
C ALA A 154 -6.98 12.16 -7.74
N ASP A 155 -7.81 12.45 -6.75
CA ASP A 155 -7.61 13.59 -5.85
C ASP A 155 -6.51 13.29 -4.82
N VAL A 156 -6.36 12.01 -4.47
CA VAL A 156 -5.37 11.51 -3.51
C VAL A 156 -4.69 10.26 -4.05
N ILE A 157 -3.36 10.19 -3.93
CA ILE A 157 -2.59 8.98 -4.24
C ILE A 157 -1.86 8.54 -2.98
N ILE A 158 -2.08 7.28 -2.55
CA ILE A 158 -1.38 6.66 -1.42
C ILE A 158 -0.51 5.53 -1.96
N THR A 159 0.81 5.66 -1.84
CA THR A 159 1.77 4.65 -2.30
C THR A 159 2.29 3.80 -1.14
N THR A 160 2.06 2.50 -1.19
CA THR A 160 2.52 1.52 -0.18
C THR A 160 3.33 0.37 -0.78
N ALA A 161 3.59 0.40 -2.09
CA ALA A 161 4.44 -0.58 -2.77
C ALA A 161 5.88 -0.56 -2.22
N LEU A 162 6.26 -1.63 -1.53
CA LEU A 162 7.57 -1.81 -0.94
C LEU A 162 8.04 -3.25 -1.11
N ILE A 163 9.31 -3.41 -1.49
CA ILE A 163 10.00 -4.71 -1.51
C ILE A 163 11.09 -4.67 -0.41
N PRO A 164 11.03 -5.54 0.61
CA PRO A 164 12.03 -5.56 1.67
C PRO A 164 13.46 -5.66 1.12
N GLY A 165 14.35 -4.80 1.62
CA GLY A 165 15.76 -4.78 1.23
C GLY A 165 16.06 -4.20 -0.17
N LYS A 166 15.04 -3.78 -0.92
CA LYS A 166 15.21 -3.10 -2.22
C LYS A 166 14.68 -1.66 -2.15
N LYS A 167 15.12 -0.83 -3.09
CA LYS A 167 14.55 0.50 -3.29
C LYS A 167 13.07 0.37 -3.68
N ALA A 168 12.21 1.23 -3.14
CA ALA A 168 10.82 1.29 -3.56
C ALA A 168 10.73 1.60 -5.07
N PRO A 169 9.80 0.97 -5.80
CA PRO A 169 9.63 1.20 -7.22
C PRO A 169 9.13 2.63 -7.49
N LEU A 170 9.69 3.28 -8.51
CA LEU A 170 9.23 4.59 -8.96
C LEU A 170 8.00 4.42 -9.87
N LEU A 171 6.82 4.56 -9.30
CA LEU A 171 5.54 4.36 -10.01
C LEU A 171 4.80 5.68 -10.30
N ILE A 172 5.16 6.76 -9.60
CA ILE A 172 4.63 8.11 -9.83
C ILE A 172 5.79 8.99 -10.30
N THR A 173 5.66 9.52 -11.52
CA THR A 173 6.70 10.33 -12.17
C THR A 173 6.25 11.78 -12.32
N LYS A 174 7.20 12.71 -12.36
CA LYS A 174 6.90 14.08 -12.78
C LYS A 174 6.50 14.06 -14.25
N LYS A 175 5.43 14.76 -14.59
CA LYS A 175 4.99 14.99 -15.97
C LYS A 175 5.27 16.43 -16.35
#